data_AF-A0A858XDR3-F1
#
_entry.id   AF-A0A858XDR3-F1
#
_cell.length_a   1.000
_cell.length_b   1.000
_cell.length_c   1.000
_cell.angle_alpha   90.00
_cell.angle_beta   90.00
_cell.angle_gamma   90.00
#
_symmetry.space_group_name_H-M   'P 1'
#
loop_
_entity.id
_entity.type
_entity.pdbx_description
1 polymer ?
#
loop_
_entity_poly.entity_id
_entity_poly.type
_entity_poly.pdbx_seq_one_letter_code
_entity_poly.pdbx_strand_id
1 'polypeptide(L)'
;MRIRHPQPRNFGLTMFLTRLFGALFLVLSTYNASGYSLIHWFQTRGPQDWLLLLPITCLYVITYIVLLRITVRHLRGTGIALTVALLGSIAYVLVDADIIPLEDGNDLMPILLYMFGGLIAIGICWASAWVMLTGQVSIDNLNA
;
A
#
# COMPACT_ATOMS: atom_id res chain seq x y z
N MET A 1 -37.65 12.39 13.78
CA MET A 1 -36.37 11.63 13.70
C MET A 1 -36.00 11.50 12.23
N ARG A 2 -35.00 12.23 11.72
CA ARG A 2 -34.67 12.26 10.28
C ARG A 2 -33.65 11.16 9.99
N ILE A 3 -34.09 10.07 9.35
CA ILE A 3 -33.20 9.00 8.89
C ILE A 3 -32.29 9.61 7.82
N ARG A 4 -31.00 9.81 8.14
CA ARG A 4 -30.00 10.14 7.12
C ARG A 4 -29.82 8.88 6.28
N HIS A 5 -30.29 8.91 5.04
CA HIS A 5 -29.90 7.90 4.07
C HIS A 5 -28.37 7.98 3.92
N PRO A 6 -27.62 6.90 4.20
CA PRO A 6 -26.20 6.87 3.93
C PRO A 6 -26.02 7.10 2.43
N GLN A 7 -25.33 8.19 2.09
CA GLN A 7 -24.93 8.43 0.70
C GLN A 7 -24.11 7.23 0.24
N PRO A 8 -24.41 6.62 -0.93
CA PRO A 8 -23.61 5.52 -1.44
C PRO A 8 -22.17 6.04 -1.55
N ARG A 9 -21.24 5.39 -0.84
CA ARG A 9 -19.82 5.70 -0.95
C ARG A 9 -19.45 5.36 -2.39
N ASN A 10 -19.24 6.37 -3.23
CA ASN A 10 -18.88 6.17 -4.63
C ASN A 10 -17.60 5.32 -4.71
N PHE A 11 -17.76 4.03 -5.00
CA PHE A 11 -16.64 3.17 -5.34
C PHE A 11 -16.27 3.51 -6.78
N GLY A 12 -15.21 4.27 -6.93
CA GLY A 12 -14.77 4.76 -8.23
C GLY A 12 -13.26 4.80 -8.31
N LEU A 13 -12.76 5.02 -9.52
CA LEU A 13 -11.34 5.18 -9.82
C LEU A 13 -10.67 6.17 -8.86
N THR A 14 -11.36 7.25 -8.47
CA THR A 14 -10.86 8.23 -7.49
C THR A 14 -10.49 7.61 -6.13
N MET A 15 -11.30 6.68 -5.61
CA MET A 15 -11.03 6.02 -4.33
C MET A 15 -9.86 5.05 -4.45
N PHE A 16 -9.76 4.33 -5.57
CA PHE A 16 -8.62 3.47 -5.84
C PHE A 16 -7.33 4.29 -5.96
N LEU A 17 -7.33 5.34 -6.78
CA LEU A 17 -6.17 6.19 -7.03
C LEU A 17 -5.68 6.89 -5.76
N THR A 18 -6.57 7.42 -4.93
CA THR A 18 -6.18 8.03 -3.65
C THR A 18 -5.47 7.04 -2.72
N ARG A 19 -5.95 5.79 -2.66
CA ARG A 19 -5.30 4.72 -1.88
C ARG A 19 -3.99 4.28 -2.51
N LEU A 20 -3.93 4.20 -3.84
CA LEU A 20 -2.72 3.86 -4.58
C LEU A 20 -1.64 4.90 -4.34
N PHE A 21 -1.93 6.19 -4.55
CA PHE A 21 -0.98 7.26 -4.30
C PHE A 21 -0.59 7.35 -2.82
N GLY A 22 -1.52 7.12 -1.88
CA GLY A 22 -1.19 7.05 -0.46
C GLY A 22 -0.24 5.91 -0.11
N ALA A 23 -0.47 4.72 -0.67
CA ALA A 23 0.40 3.56 -0.46
C ALA A 23 1.78 3.73 -1.13
N LEU A 24 1.81 4.24 -2.37
CA LEU A 24 3.05 4.55 -3.06
C LEU A 24 3.84 5.64 -2.34
N PHE A 25 3.17 6.69 -1.87
CA PHE A 25 3.80 7.74 -1.07
C PHE A 25 4.45 7.14 0.18
N LEU A 26 3.72 6.32 0.95
CA LEU A 26 4.26 5.67 2.15
C LEU A 26 5.51 4.83 1.84
N VAL A 27 5.48 4.03 0.77
CA VAL A 27 6.60 3.16 0.39
C VAL A 27 7.79 3.95 -0.12
N LEU A 28 7.57 4.89 -1.05
CA LEU A 28 8.63 5.71 -1.65
C LEU A 28 9.21 6.74 -0.66
N SER A 29 8.42 7.23 0.29
CA SER A 29 8.92 8.09 1.36
C SER A 29 9.72 7.30 2.40
N THR A 30 9.46 6.00 2.56
CA THR A 30 10.29 5.12 3.39
C THR A 30 11.66 4.93 2.76
N TYR A 31 11.70 4.59 1.48
CA TYR A 31 12.94 4.44 0.72
C TYR A 31 12.73 4.75 -0.77
N ASN A 32 13.72 5.38 -1.39
CA ASN A 32 13.82 5.54 -2.84
C ASN A 32 15.28 5.80 -3.24
N ALA A 33 15.57 5.66 -4.54
CA ALA A 33 16.92 5.84 -5.09
C ALA A 33 17.41 7.31 -5.13
N SER A 34 16.53 8.30 -4.94
CA SER A 34 16.91 9.72 -5.08
C SER A 34 17.74 10.28 -3.92
N GLY A 35 17.93 9.52 -2.84
CA GLY A 35 18.62 10.01 -1.64
C GLY A 35 17.71 10.75 -0.64
N TYR A 36 16.44 11.01 -0.99
CA TYR A 36 15.48 11.70 -0.13
C TYR A 36 14.42 10.73 0.41
N SER A 37 14.70 10.05 1.51
CA SER A 37 13.77 9.13 2.16
C SER A 37 13.96 9.09 3.68
N LEU A 38 13.02 8.48 4.40
CA LEU A 38 13.13 8.30 5.86
C LEU A 38 14.40 7.53 6.24
N ILE A 39 14.74 6.49 5.47
CA ILE A 39 15.98 5.71 5.70
C ILE A 39 17.22 6.59 5.48
N HIS A 40 17.24 7.39 4.41
CA HIS A 40 18.37 8.28 4.13
C HIS A 40 18.50 9.40 5.18
N TRP A 41 17.38 9.93 5.67
CA TRP A 41 17.37 10.91 6.76
C TRP A 41 17.94 10.31 8.04
N PHE A 42 17.55 9.07 8.38
CA PHE A 42 18.11 8.36 9.53
C PHE A 42 19.62 8.12 9.39
N GLN A 43 20.08 7.72 8.20
CA GLN A 43 21.51 7.46 7.95
C GLN A 43 22.37 8.73 8.00
N THR A 44 21.84 9.86 7.52
CA THR A 44 22.61 11.11 7.40
C THR A 44 22.57 11.98 8.63
N ARG A 45 21.43 12.03 9.35
CA ARG A 45 21.21 12.93 10.49
C ARG A 45 20.57 12.26 11.70
N GLY A 46 20.59 10.93 11.76
CA GLY A 46 19.98 10.14 12.83
C GLY A 46 20.28 10.63 14.26
N PRO A 47 21.57 10.74 14.65
CA PRO A 47 21.94 11.20 15.98
C PRO A 47 21.51 12.64 16.28
N GLN A 48 21.52 13.52 15.28
CA GLN A 48 21.22 14.95 15.43
C GLN A 48 19.71 15.21 15.51
N ASP A 49 18.91 14.48 14.73
CA ASP A 49 17.47 14.71 14.59
C ASP A 49 16.62 13.62 15.29
N TRP A 50 17.22 12.85 16.23
CA TRP A 50 16.60 11.66 16.83
C TRP A 50 15.21 11.93 17.46
N LEU A 51 15.04 13.11 18.06
CA LEU A 51 13.79 13.51 18.72
C LEU A 51 12.61 13.63 17.74
N LEU A 52 12.90 13.96 16.48
CA LEU A 52 11.91 14.02 15.39
C LEU A 52 11.78 12.66 14.69
N LEU A 53 12.90 11.98 14.44
CA LEU A 53 12.93 10.70 13.75
C LEU A 53 12.19 9.59 14.52
N LEU A 54 12.27 9.58 15.85
CA LEU A 54 11.63 8.56 16.69
C LEU A 54 10.10 8.51 16.51
N PRO A 55 9.33 9.60 16.77
CA PRO A 55 7.88 9.56 16.60
C PRO A 55 7.45 9.35 15.15
N ILE A 56 8.19 9.89 14.17
CA ILE A 56 7.90 9.69 12.74
C ILE A 56 8.07 8.22 12.37
N THR A 57 9.17 7.59 12.79
CA THR A 57 9.41 6.17 12.52
C THR A 57 8.35 5.29 13.18
N CYS A 58 7.95 5.60 14.42
CA CYS A 58 6.83 4.91 15.07
C CYS A 58 5.53 5.03 14.28
N LEU A 59 5.21 6.22 13.76
CA LEU A 59 4.02 6.42 12.92
C LEU A 59 4.08 5.54 11.67
N TYR A 60 5.21 5.50 10.97
CA TYR A 60 5.40 4.64 9.80
C TYR A 60 5.19 3.16 10.15
N VAL A 61 5.79 2.69 11.24
CA VAL A 61 5.64 1.29 11.70
C VAL A 61 4.18 0.97 11.99
N ILE A 62 3.46 1.84 12.70
CA ILE A 62 2.03 1.66 12.98
C ILE A 62 1.23 1.61 11.68
N THR A 63 1.48 2.54 10.76
CA THR A 63 0.80 2.58 9.45
C THR A 63 1.05 1.29 8.67
N TYR A 64 2.29 0.82 8.56
CA TYR A 64 2.61 -0.44 7.89
C TYR A 64 1.92 -1.63 8.53
N ILE A 65 1.96 -1.75 9.86
CA ILE A 65 1.31 -2.87 10.57
C ILE A 65 -0.19 -2.90 10.25
N VAL A 66 -0.88 -1.76 10.31
CA VAL A 66 -2.31 -1.67 10.02
C VAL A 66 -2.60 -2.05 8.57
N LEU A 67 -1.88 -1.46 7.61
CA LEU A 67 -2.13 -1.70 6.19
C LEU A 67 -1.80 -3.13 5.77
N LEU A 68 -0.72 -3.71 6.28
CA LEU A 68 -0.34 -5.10 6.03
C LEU A 68 -1.35 -6.06 6.66
N ARG A 69 -1.82 -5.80 7.88
CA ARG A 69 -2.86 -6.63 8.52
C ARG A 69 -4.16 -6.61 7.71
N ILE A 70 -4.59 -5.45 7.23
CA ILE A 70 -5.76 -5.33 6.35
C ILE A 70 -5.53 -6.17 5.09
N THR A 71 -4.39 -5.97 4.42
CA THR A 71 -4.05 -6.67 3.18
C THR A 71 -4.06 -8.18 3.36
N VAL A 72 -3.36 -8.70 4.37
CA VAL A 72 -3.29 -10.14 4.65
C VAL A 72 -4.65 -10.71 5.04
N ARG A 73 -5.42 -10.01 5.87
CA ARG A 73 -6.76 -10.49 6.31
C ARG A 73 -7.72 -10.63 5.14
N HIS A 74 -7.69 -9.71 4.18
CA HIS A 74 -8.67 -9.68 3.10
C HIS A 74 -8.23 -10.45 1.85
N LEU A 75 -6.95 -10.42 1.47
CA LEU A 75 -6.46 -11.16 0.30
C LEU A 75 -6.16 -12.61 0.64
N ARG A 76 -5.71 -12.88 1.87
CA ARG A 76 -5.12 -14.19 2.26
C ARG A 76 -3.89 -14.51 1.38
N GLY A 77 -3.22 -15.63 1.64
CA GLY A 77 -2.02 -16.02 0.88
C GLY A 77 -2.28 -16.15 -0.62
N THR A 78 -3.43 -16.70 -1.02
CA THR A 78 -3.80 -16.88 -2.43
C THR A 78 -4.05 -15.55 -3.15
N GLY A 79 -4.77 -14.60 -2.54
CA GLY A 79 -4.98 -13.29 -3.14
C GLY A 79 -3.68 -12.48 -3.23
N ILE A 80 -2.78 -12.63 -2.26
CA ILE A 80 -1.44 -12.02 -2.33
C ILE A 80 -0.66 -12.61 -3.51
N ALA A 81 -0.62 -13.94 -3.64
CA ALA A 81 0.09 -14.61 -4.72
C ALA A 81 -0.43 -14.19 -6.10
N LEU A 82 -1.75 -14.14 -6.29
CA LEU A 82 -2.37 -13.66 -7.53
C LEU A 82 -2.06 -12.18 -7.79
N THR A 83 -2.09 -11.34 -6.76
CA THR A 83 -1.77 -9.91 -6.89
C THR A 83 -0.31 -9.70 -7.28
N VAL A 84 0.61 -10.42 -6.64
CA VAL A 84 2.05 -10.37 -6.96
C VAL A 84 2.30 -10.90 -8.38
N ALA A 85 1.65 -11.99 -8.78
CA ALA A 85 1.76 -12.53 -10.14
C ALA A 85 1.24 -11.52 -11.19
N LEU A 86 0.12 -10.85 -10.92
CA LEU A 86 -0.43 -9.81 -11.78
C LEU A 86 0.49 -8.59 -11.89
N LEU A 87 0.97 -8.05 -10.76
CA LEU A 87 1.87 -6.91 -10.76
C LEU A 87 3.22 -7.26 -11.39
N GLY A 88 3.70 -8.48 -11.16
CA GLY A 88 4.94 -8.99 -11.75
C GLY A 88 4.82 -9.19 -13.25
N SER A 89 3.68 -9.67 -13.77
CA SER A 89 3.47 -9.78 -15.21
C SER A 89 3.34 -8.42 -15.88
N ILE A 90 2.69 -7.43 -15.23
CA ILE A 90 2.67 -6.05 -15.72
C ILE A 90 4.09 -5.47 -15.75
N ALA A 91 4.86 -5.63 -14.67
CA ALA A 91 6.26 -5.18 -14.64
C ALA A 91 7.09 -5.85 -15.73
N TYR A 92 6.93 -7.16 -15.93
CA TYR A 92 7.62 -7.91 -16.98
C TYR A 92 7.30 -7.36 -18.38
N VAL A 93 6.02 -7.08 -18.68
CA VAL A 93 5.62 -6.49 -19.96
C VAL A 93 6.22 -5.09 -20.16
N LEU A 94 6.34 -4.30 -19.08
CA LEU A 94 6.96 -2.97 -19.17
C LEU A 94 8.47 -3.04 -19.41
N VAL A 95 9.14 -4.05 -18.86
CA VAL A 95 10.56 -4.31 -19.12
C VAL A 95 10.75 -4.81 -20.55
N ASP A 96 9.94 -5.77 -21.00
CA ASP A 96 10.00 -6.33 -22.37
C ASP A 96 9.69 -5.26 -23.45
N ALA A 97 8.90 -4.25 -23.12
CA ALA A 97 8.60 -3.12 -23.98
C ALA A 97 9.63 -1.97 -23.92
N ASP A 98 10.77 -2.16 -23.25
CA ASP A 98 11.81 -1.14 -23.03
C ASP A 98 11.30 0.15 -22.34
N ILE A 99 10.22 0.08 -21.55
CA ILE A 99 9.67 1.22 -20.81
C ILE A 99 10.41 1.42 -19.48
N ILE A 100 10.82 0.33 -18.84
CA ILE A 100 11.53 0.33 -17.55
C ILE A 100 12.82 -0.49 -17.72
N PRO A 101 14.01 0.05 -17.39
CA PRO A 101 15.23 -0.73 -17.44
C PRO A 101 15.22 -1.82 -16.37
N LEU A 102 15.87 -2.94 -16.65
CA LEU A 102 16.16 -4.00 -15.69
C LEU A 102 17.53 -4.62 -16.03
N GLU A 103 18.55 -3.79 -15.99
CA GLU A 103 19.92 -4.19 -16.33
C GLU A 103 20.68 -4.65 -15.08
N ASP A 104 20.51 -3.92 -13.98
CA ASP A 104 21.22 -4.16 -12.72
C ASP A 104 20.28 -4.23 -11.51
N GLY A 105 20.82 -4.64 -10.36
CA GLY A 105 20.06 -4.68 -9.09
C GLY A 105 19.51 -3.33 -8.64
N ASN A 106 20.07 -2.21 -9.11
CA ASN A 106 19.57 -0.88 -8.82
C ASN A 106 18.23 -0.59 -9.52
N ASP A 107 17.99 -1.20 -10.69
CA ASP A 107 16.76 -1.05 -11.46
C ASP A 107 15.62 -1.90 -10.89
N LEU A 108 15.97 -3.04 -10.27
CA LEU A 108 15.01 -3.92 -9.62
C LEU A 108 14.34 -3.23 -8.41
N MET A 109 15.07 -2.40 -7.67
CA MET A 109 14.58 -1.83 -6.41
C MET A 109 13.34 -0.94 -6.59
N PRO A 110 13.31 0.05 -7.52
CA PRO A 110 12.10 0.80 -7.84
C PRO A 110 10.91 -0.11 -8.19
N ILE A 111 11.11 -1.12 -9.03
CA ILE A 111 10.05 -2.05 -9.45
C ILE A 111 9.41 -2.72 -8.22
N LEU A 112 10.23 -3.24 -7.30
CA LEU A 112 9.74 -3.88 -6.07
C LEU A 112 8.98 -2.90 -5.17
N LEU A 113 9.43 -1.63 -5.07
CA LEU A 113 8.72 -0.60 -4.29
C LEU A 113 7.34 -0.28 -4.89
N TYR A 114 7.25 -0.12 -6.21
CA TYR A 114 5.98 0.10 -6.91
C TYR A 114 5.05 -1.11 -6.77
N MET A 115 5.58 -2.34 -6.90
CA MET A 115 4.82 -3.56 -6.67
C MET A 115 4.31 -3.65 -5.23
N PHE A 116 5.13 -3.29 -4.24
CA PHE A 116 4.74 -3.33 -2.83
C PHE A 116 3.65 -2.30 -2.50
N GLY A 117 3.79 -1.06 -2.99
CA GLY A 117 2.74 -0.05 -2.85
C GLY A 117 1.43 -0.45 -3.56
N GLY A 118 1.53 -1.03 -4.77
CA GLY A 118 0.40 -1.58 -5.51
C GLY A 118 -0.31 -2.72 -4.77
N LEU A 119 0.45 -3.65 -4.19
CA LEU A 119 -0.08 -4.75 -3.39
C LEU A 119 -0.88 -4.25 -2.19
N ILE A 120 -0.36 -3.25 -1.46
CA ILE A 120 -1.08 -2.63 -0.33
C ILE A 120 -2.36 -1.93 -0.81
N ALA A 121 -2.29 -1.18 -1.91
CA ALA A 121 -3.44 -0.47 -2.46
C ALA A 121 -4.57 -1.42 -2.88
N ILE A 122 -4.23 -2.49 -3.59
CA ILE A 122 -5.15 -3.58 -3.97
C ILE A 122 -5.69 -4.25 -2.70
N GLY A 123 -4.82 -4.48 -1.72
CA GLY A 123 -5.13 -4.92 -0.36
C GLY A 123 -6.34 -4.24 0.27
N ILE A 124 -6.23 -2.92 0.38
CA ILE A 124 -7.23 -2.05 1.01
C ILE A 124 -8.49 -1.94 0.13
N CYS A 125 -8.34 -1.99 -1.20
CA CYS A 125 -9.48 -1.94 -2.12
C CYS A 125 -10.32 -3.21 -2.07
N TRP A 126 -9.71 -4.37 -1.99
CA TRP A 126 -10.40 -5.66 -1.83
C TRP A 126 -11.21 -5.71 -0.54
N ALA A 127 -10.64 -5.23 0.58
CA ALA A 127 -11.34 -5.10 1.85
C ALA A 127 -12.66 -4.31 1.73
N SER A 128 -12.65 -3.27 0.90
CA SER A 128 -13.83 -2.44 0.66
C SER A 128 -14.80 -3.06 -0.37
N ALA A 129 -14.28 -3.74 -1.39
CA ALA A 129 -15.09 -4.43 -2.39
C ALA A 129 -15.91 -5.57 -1.77
N TRP A 130 -15.33 -6.35 -0.85
CA TRP A 130 -16.03 -7.42 -0.14
C TRP A 130 -17.28 -6.95 0.60
N VAL A 131 -17.17 -5.86 1.37
CA VAL A 131 -18.29 -5.30 2.15
C VAL A 131 -19.43 -4.88 1.23
N MET A 132 -19.10 -4.38 0.04
CA MET A 132 -20.09 -3.93 -0.93
C MET A 132 -20.76 -5.10 -1.66
N LEU A 133 -19.99 -6.10 -2.10
CA LEU A 133 -20.51 -7.28 -2.78
C LEU A 133 -21.42 -8.13 -1.89
N THR A 134 -21.07 -8.25 -0.61
CA THR A 134 -21.83 -9.07 0.33
C THR A 134 -23.01 -8.34 0.95
N GLY A 135 -23.01 -7.00 0.92
CA GLY A 135 -24.04 -6.18 1.59
C GLY A 135 -24.08 -6.37 3.11
N GLN A 136 -23.19 -7.20 3.67
CA GLN A 136 -23.07 -7.45 5.08
C GLN A 136 -22.21 -6.35 5.68
N VAL A 137 -22.86 -5.36 6.31
CA VAL A 137 -22.21 -4.66 7.42
C VAL A 137 -22.02 -5.73 8.47
N SER A 138 -20.79 -6.22 8.64
CA SER A 138 -20.47 -7.26 9.60
C SER A 138 -21.04 -6.88 10.97
N ILE A 139 -22.15 -7.53 11.34
CA ILE A 139 -22.69 -7.59 12.70
C ILE A 139 -21.95 -8.71 13.48
N ASP A 140 -20.80 -9.14 12.96
CA ASP A 140 -20.12 -10.37 13.36
C ASP A 140 -19.16 -10.17 14.56
N ASN A 141 -19.41 -9.14 15.36
CA ASN A 141 -18.75 -8.88 16.64
C ASN A 141 -19.76 -8.83 17.81
N LEU A 142 -20.93 -9.47 17.69
CA LEU A 142 -21.84 -9.57 18.83
C LEU A 142 -21.55 -10.77 19.73
N ASN A 143 -20.74 -11.74 19.30
CA ASN A 143 -20.50 -12.99 20.02
C ASN A 143 -19.01 -13.39 20.14
N ALA A 144 -18.07 -12.44 20.16
CA ALA A 144 -16.65 -12.70 20.47
C ALA A 144 -16.31 -12.31 21.91
#